data_AF-A0A9P4UM62-F1
#
_entry.id   AF-A0A9P4UM62-F1
#
_cell.length_a   1.000
_cell.length_b   1.000
_cell.length_c   1.000
_cell.angle_alpha   90.00
_cell.angle_beta   90.00
_cell.angle_gamma   90.00
#
_symmetry.space_group_name_H-M   'P 1'
#
loop_
_entity.id
_entity.type
_entity.pdbx_description
1 polymer ?
#
loop_
_entity_poly.entity_id
_entity_poly.type
_entity_poly.pdbx_seq_one_letter_code
_entity_poly.pdbx_strand_id
1 'polypeptide(L)'
;LPSPQIFDVLPPLHELLARIDHSSSGPSDSTNTNPPAETGVAYVDQQPLDPKDLPNEILPIKGRIRRALKKLEELPDMDRTVEEQREEIEDLEARIQAQREML
;
A
#
# COMPACT_ATOMS: atom_id res chain seq x y z
N LEU A 1 14.84 -3.03 -10.00
CA LEU A 1 13.50 -2.55 -9.57
C LEU A 1 13.34 -2.80 -8.06
N PRO A 2 12.71 -1.88 -7.30
CA PRO A 2 12.46 -2.04 -5.87
C PRO A 2 11.49 -3.20 -5.57
N SER A 3 11.58 -3.77 -4.37
CA SER A 3 10.63 -4.81 -3.93
C SER A 3 9.21 -4.22 -3.82
N PRO A 4 8.16 -4.89 -4.34
CA PRO A 4 6.79 -4.37 -4.32
C PRO A 4 6.26 -4.15 -2.89
N GLN A 5 6.76 -4.93 -1.92
CA GLN A 5 6.39 -4.80 -0.50
C GLN A 5 6.74 -3.42 0.09
N ILE A 6 7.65 -2.67 -0.54
CA ILE A 6 8.01 -1.31 -0.10
C ILE A 6 6.81 -0.35 -0.24
N PHE A 7 5.92 -0.61 -1.20
CA PHE A 7 4.72 0.19 -1.47
C PHE A 7 3.48 -0.30 -0.71
N ASP A 8 3.58 -1.43 0.00
CA ASP A 8 2.46 -2.03 0.73
C ASP A 8 2.30 -1.39 2.13
N VAL A 9 1.79 -0.15 2.14
CA VAL A 9 1.59 0.66 3.36
C VAL A 9 0.18 0.50 3.93
N LEU A 10 -0.76 -0.01 3.13
CA LEU A 10 -2.17 -0.07 3.51
C LEU A 10 -2.45 -1.00 4.69
N PRO A 11 -1.91 -2.24 4.77
CA PRO A 11 -2.16 -3.11 5.92
C PRO A 11 -1.74 -2.48 7.27
N PRO A 12 -0.50 -1.97 7.45
CA PRO A 12 -0.12 -1.37 8.73
C PRO A 12 -0.85 -0.07 9.04
N LEU A 13 -1.27 0.70 8.02
CA LEU A 13 -2.07 1.91 8.23
C LEU A 13 -3.49 1.56 8.70
N HIS A 14 -4.11 0.57 8.07
CA HIS A 14 -5.43 0.09 8.45
C HIS A 14 -5.42 -0.50 9.87
N GLU A 15 -4.39 -1.28 10.21
CA GLU A 15 -4.18 -1.78 11.56
C GLU A 15 -4.07 -0.65 12.59
N LEU A 16 -3.32 0.42 12.29
CA LEU A 16 -3.21 1.56 13.19
C LEU A 16 -4.55 2.29 13.37
N LEU A 17 -5.33 2.47 12.29
CA LEU A 17 -6.64 3.13 12.35
C LEU A 17 -7.65 2.32 13.17
N ALA A 18 -7.70 0.99 12.97
CA ALA A 18 -8.59 0.13 13.73
C ALA A 18 -8.32 0.22 15.25
N ARG A 19 -7.05 0.30 15.67
CA ARG A 19 -6.68 0.50 17.09
C ARG A 19 -7.14 1.83 17.69
N ILE A 20 -7.32 2.88 16.88
CA ILE A 20 -7.79 4.20 17.31
C ILE A 20 -9.32 4.20 17.44
N ASP A 21 -10.02 3.58 16.48
CA ASP A 21 -11.48 3.54 16.50
C ASP A 21 -11.99 2.82 17.77
N HIS A 22 -11.32 1.73 18.17
CA HIS A 22 -11.63 0.98 19.40
C HIS A 22 -11.26 1.70 20.72
N SER A 23 -10.36 2.69 20.71
CA SER A 23 -10.05 3.48 21.93
C SER A 23 -11.01 4.66 22.13
N SER A 24 -11.72 5.06 21.07
CA SER A 24 -12.72 6.14 21.12
C SER A 24 -14.08 5.70 21.67
N SER A 25 -14.39 4.40 21.68
CA SER A 25 -15.54 3.84 22.39
C SER A 25 -15.22 3.70 23.88
N GLY A 26 -15.86 4.51 24.72
CA GLY A 26 -15.67 4.51 26.19
C GLY A 26 -15.89 3.14 26.86
N PRO A 27 -15.62 3.02 28.19
CA PRO A 27 -15.57 1.74 28.87
C PRO A 27 -16.97 1.14 28.92
N SER A 28 -17.22 0.16 28.09
CA SER A 28 -18.42 -0.67 28.18
C SER A 28 -17.99 -2.13 28.15
N ASP A 29 -18.24 -2.74 29.29
CA ASP A 29 -18.30 -4.16 29.60
C ASP A 29 -17.95 -5.15 28.50
N SER A 30 -17.06 -6.06 28.88
CA SER A 30 -17.04 -7.46 28.47
C SER A 30 -18.43 -7.99 28.11
N THR A 31 -18.84 -7.92 26.85
CA THR A 31 -19.86 -8.80 26.29
C THR A 31 -19.57 -9.01 24.82
N ASN A 32 -19.03 -10.20 24.57
CA ASN A 32 -19.06 -10.96 23.33
C ASN A 32 -20.24 -10.58 22.40
N THR A 33 -20.01 -9.72 21.42
CA THR A 33 -20.88 -9.57 20.25
C THR A 33 -20.04 -9.48 18.98
N ASN A 34 -20.14 -10.52 18.16
CA ASN A 34 -19.61 -10.59 16.80
C ASN A 34 -19.89 -9.30 16.01
N PRO A 35 -18.92 -8.78 15.23
CA PRO A 35 -19.22 -7.78 14.21
C PRO A 35 -19.87 -8.46 12.98
N PRO A 36 -20.70 -7.75 12.19
CA PRO A 36 -21.10 -8.22 10.89
C PRO A 36 -19.85 -8.28 10.00
N ALA A 37 -19.60 -9.47 9.46
CA ALA A 37 -18.52 -9.73 8.53
C ALA A 37 -18.78 -9.02 7.19
N GLU A 38 -18.19 -7.83 7.01
CA GLU A 38 -17.93 -7.28 5.69
C GLU A 38 -16.52 -6.65 5.71
N THR A 39 -15.62 -7.15 4.86
CA THR A 39 -14.22 -6.73 4.64
C THR A 39 -13.12 -7.48 5.41
N GLY A 40 -12.91 -8.75 5.05
CA GLY A 40 -11.60 -9.30 4.64
C GLY A 40 -10.42 -9.46 5.61
N VAL A 41 -10.32 -8.77 6.73
CA VAL A 41 -9.24 -8.96 7.72
C VAL A 41 -9.74 -8.53 9.09
N ALA A 42 -10.33 -9.47 9.83
CA ALA A 42 -10.70 -9.22 11.22
C ALA A 42 -9.42 -9.21 12.05
N TYR A 43 -8.96 -8.03 12.47
CA TYR A 43 -7.86 -7.89 13.42
C TYR A 43 -8.39 -8.19 14.83
N VAL A 44 -8.70 -9.46 15.10
CA VAL A 44 -9.52 -9.90 16.25
C VAL A 44 -8.89 -9.65 17.63
N ASP A 45 -7.60 -9.28 17.69
CA ASP A 45 -6.83 -9.14 18.93
C ASP A 45 -6.12 -7.76 19.09
N GLN A 46 -6.64 -6.71 18.47
CA GLN A 46 -5.97 -5.41 18.51
C GLN A 46 -6.15 -4.68 19.85
N GLN A 47 -5.05 -4.52 20.58
CA GLN A 47 -5.00 -3.69 21.79
C GLN A 47 -5.32 -2.22 21.41
N PRO A 48 -6.34 -1.60 22.03
CA PRO A 48 -6.69 -0.20 21.79
C PRO A 48 -5.48 0.72 22.00
N LEU A 49 -5.32 1.71 21.13
CA LEU A 49 -4.23 2.66 21.20
C LEU A 49 -4.66 3.92 21.95
N ASP A 50 -3.93 4.33 22.99
CA ASP A 50 -4.15 5.64 23.63
C ASP A 50 -3.83 6.74 22.60
N PRO A 51 -4.73 7.74 22.42
CA PRO A 51 -4.48 8.89 21.55
C PRO A 51 -3.11 9.57 21.74
N LYS A 52 -2.51 9.50 22.94
CA LYS A 52 -1.19 10.08 23.23
C LYS A 52 -0.03 9.34 22.59
N ASP A 53 -0.19 8.05 22.31
CA ASP A 53 0.86 7.19 21.74
C ASP A 53 0.86 7.22 20.20
N LEU A 54 -0.21 7.72 19.58
CA LEU A 54 -0.37 7.85 18.13
C LEU A 54 0.81 8.55 17.42
N PRO A 55 1.39 9.66 17.93
CA PRO A 55 2.53 10.31 17.30
C PRO A 55 3.76 9.41 17.19
N ASN A 56 3.92 8.44 18.10
CA ASN A 56 5.03 7.48 18.08
C ASN A 56 4.72 6.31 17.14
N GLU A 57 3.53 5.73 17.25
CA GLU A 57 3.09 4.57 16.45
C GLU A 57 2.99 4.88 14.95
N ILE A 58 2.78 6.13 14.55
CA ILE A 58 2.76 6.53 13.13
C ILE A 58 4.17 6.65 12.51
N LEU A 59 5.24 6.76 13.31
CA LEU A 59 6.61 6.99 12.81
C LEU A 59 7.11 5.87 11.87
N PRO A 60 6.92 4.57 12.17
CA PRO A 60 7.32 3.49 11.25
C PRO A 60 6.61 3.57 9.91
N ILE A 61 5.32 3.93 9.89
CA ILE A 61 4.51 4.09 8.68
C ILE A 61 5.01 5.27 7.86
N LYS A 62 5.25 6.43 8.51
CA LYS A 62 5.89 7.59 7.86
C LYS A 62 7.26 7.24 7.27
N GLY A 63 8.03 6.42 7.98
CA GLY A 63 9.32 5.90 7.49
C GLY A 63 9.17 5.03 6.25
N ARG A 64 8.17 4.13 6.22
CA ARG A 64 7.85 3.32 5.03
C ARG A 64 7.46 4.18 3.84
N ILE A 65 6.56 5.15 4.03
CA ILE A 65 6.12 6.07 2.97
C ILE A 65 7.31 6.83 2.37
N ARG A 66 8.18 7.42 3.21
CA ARG A 66 9.35 8.15 2.72
C ARG A 66 10.30 7.26 1.91
N ARG A 67 10.52 6.02 2.35
CA ARG A 67 11.32 5.06 1.59
C ARG A 67 10.66 4.69 0.26
N ALA A 68 9.35 4.49 0.25
CA ALA A 68 8.58 4.21 -0.95
C ALA A 68 8.67 5.36 -1.96
N LEU A 69 8.49 6.61 -1.51
CA LEU A 69 8.63 7.80 -2.35
C LEU A 69 10.04 7.91 -2.95
N LYS A 70 11.09 7.71 -2.15
CA LYS A 70 12.46 7.70 -2.67
C LYS A 70 12.67 6.59 -3.72
N LYS A 71 12.05 5.42 -3.55
CA LYS A 71 12.13 4.33 -4.53
C LYS A 71 11.28 4.56 -5.77
N LEU A 72 10.20 5.32 -5.65
CA LEU A 72 9.38 5.78 -6.77
C LEU A 72 10.19 6.71 -7.69
N GLU A 73 10.98 7.62 -7.12
CA GLU A 73 11.88 8.51 -7.88
C GLU A 73 12.99 7.74 -8.64
N GLU A 74 13.34 6.53 -8.20
CA GLU A 74 14.33 5.66 -8.85
C GLU A 74 13.71 4.79 -9.97
N LEU A 75 12.39 4.80 -10.16
CA LEU A 75 11.74 3.97 -11.17
C LEU A 75 11.93 4.57 -12.58
N PRO A 76 12.25 3.72 -13.59
CA PRO A 76 12.37 4.18 -14.97
C PRO A 76 10.99 4.57 -15.53
N ASP A 77 11.01 5.48 -16.52
CA ASP A 77 9.83 5.89 -17.30
C ASP A 77 8.65 6.40 -16.44
N MET A 78 8.94 6.95 -15.25
CA MET A 78 7.92 7.59 -14.39
C MET A 78 7.51 8.99 -14.85
N ASP A 79 8.30 9.60 -15.72
CA ASP A 79 8.02 10.86 -16.39
C ASP A 79 7.16 10.70 -17.65
N ARG A 80 6.81 9.46 -18.01
CA ARG A 80 6.03 9.11 -19.20
C ARG A 80 4.71 8.46 -18.85
N THR A 81 3.72 8.64 -19.72
CA THR A 81 2.42 8.00 -19.59
C THR A 81 2.46 6.53 -20.02
N VAL A 82 1.47 5.75 -19.58
CA VAL A 82 1.33 4.34 -19.98
C VAL A 82 1.00 4.25 -21.47
N GLU A 83 0.23 5.20 -22.00
CA GLU A 83 -0.16 5.28 -23.39
C GLU A 83 1.06 5.48 -24.31
N GLU A 84 1.96 6.42 -24.00
CA GLU A 84 3.19 6.65 -24.76
C GLU A 84 4.10 5.41 -24.76
N GLN A 85 4.18 4.71 -23.63
CA GLN A 85 4.96 3.47 -23.53
C GLN A 85 4.32 2.35 -24.37
N ARG A 86 2.98 2.26 -24.43
CA ARG A 86 2.28 1.28 -25.26
C ARG A 86 2.50 1.51 -26.75
N GLU A 87 2.42 2.75 -27.20
CA GLU A 87 2.71 3.13 -28.59
C GLU A 87 4.15 2.76 -28.98
N GLU A 88 5.12 3.07 -28.11
CA GLU A 88 6.52 2.68 -28.33
C GLU A 88 6.69 1.15 -28.40
N ILE A 89 6.02 0.40 -27.52
CA ILE A 89 6.05 -1.07 -27.55
C ILE A 89 5.52 -1.59 -28.89
N GLU A 90 4.40 -1.07 -29.39
CA GLU A 90 3.83 -1.48 -30.67
C GLU A 90 4.80 -1.23 -31.84
N ASP A 91 5.41 -0.04 -31.88
CA ASP A 91 6.43 0.31 -32.87
C ASP A 91 7.66 -0.61 -32.81
N LEU A 92 8.14 -0.90 -31.60
CA LEU A 92 9.29 -1.79 -31.38
C LEU A 92 8.96 -3.22 -31.79
N GLU A 93 7.77 -3.72 -31.46
CA GLU A 93 7.30 -5.05 -31.86
C GLU A 93 7.17 -5.18 -33.38
N ALA A 94 6.64 -4.17 -34.07
CA ALA A 94 6.55 -4.14 -35.53
C ALA A 94 7.95 -4.17 -36.19
N ARG A 95 8.91 -3.43 -35.63
CA ARG A 95 10.32 -3.46 -36.11
C ARG A 95 10.96 -4.82 -35.89
N ILE A 96 10.75 -5.44 -34.73
CA ILE A 96 11.26 -6.79 -34.42
C ILE A 96 10.67 -7.82 -35.40
N GLN A 97 9.38 -7.72 -35.72
CA GLN A 97 8.73 -8.62 -36.66
C GLN A 97 9.33 -8.49 -38.07
N ALA A 98 9.49 -7.27 -38.57
CA ALA A 98 10.12 -7.04 -39.87
C ALA A 98 11.56 -7.58 -39.94
N GLN A 99 12.34 -7.45 -38.86
CA GLN A 99 13.69 -8.01 -38.78
C GLN A 99 13.70 -9.54 -38.78
N ARG A 100 12.74 -10.17 -38.10
CA ARG A 100 12.60 -11.64 -38.08
C ARG A 100 12.22 -12.21 -39.44
N GLU A 101 11.43 -11.49 -40.23
CA GLU A 101 11.05 -11.90 -41.58
C GLU A 101 12.18 -11.75 -42.61
N MET A 102 13.21 -10.95 -42.29
CA MET A 102 14.39 -10.73 -43.13
C MET A 102 15.51 -11.77 -42.89
N LEU A 103 15.46 -12.51 -41.77
CA LEU A 103 16.40 -13.58 -41.40
C LEU A 103 15.90 -14.96 -41.86
#